data_AF-A0A5B7CR41-F1
#
_entry.id   AF-A0A5B7CR41-F1
#
_cell.length_a   1.000
_cell.length_b   1.000
_cell.length_c   1.000
_cell.angle_alpha   90.00
_cell.angle_beta   90.00
_cell.angle_gamma   90.00
#
_symmetry.space_group_name_H-M   'P 1'
#
loop_
_entity.id
_entity.type
_entity.pdbx_description
1 polymer ?
#
loop_
_entity_poly.entity_id
_entity_poly.type
_entity_poly.pdbx_seq_one_letter_code
_entity_poly.pdbx_strand_id
1 'polypeptide(L)'
;MIHPKLEYTAVVWSPSSIKDIRTLEQIQKIVTKMVPELKDLTYEERLKEIGLPTLQDRREKGDLITMYKIVNGIEKIDKEDLVLVTEARKTKRHLQKLM
;
A
#
# COMPACT_ATOMS: atom_id res chain seq x y z
N MET A 1 -1.49 25.76 -3.72
CA MET A 1 -0.70 25.08 -2.66
C MET A 1 0.25 24.09 -3.31
N ILE A 2 1.55 24.23 -3.06
CA ILE A 2 2.59 23.31 -3.53
C ILE A 2 2.84 22.29 -2.41
N HIS A 3 2.45 21.03 -2.62
CA HIS A 3 2.88 19.94 -1.73
C HIS A 3 4.37 19.67 -2.00
N PRO A 4 5.25 19.75 -0.99
CA PRO A 4 6.64 19.36 -1.12
C PRO A 4 6.74 17.95 -1.74
N LYS A 5 7.72 17.73 -2.63
CA LYS A 5 7.88 16.46 -3.36
C LYS A 5 7.83 15.21 -2.46
N LEU A 6 8.24 15.34 -1.19
CA LEU A 6 8.19 14.29 -0.19
C LEU A 6 6.76 13.81 0.09
N GLU A 7 5.79 14.73 0.18
CA GLU A 7 4.39 14.40 0.44
C GLU A 7 3.73 13.71 -0.77
N TYR A 8 4.14 14.04 -1.99
CA TYR A 8 3.68 13.33 -3.19
C TYR A 8 4.11 11.86 -3.19
N THR A 9 5.30 11.55 -2.68
CA THR A 9 5.77 10.15 -2.62
C THR A 9 4.90 9.27 -1.74
N ALA A 10 4.23 9.83 -0.72
CA ALA A 10 3.36 9.08 0.18
C ALA A 10 2.19 8.41 -0.57
N VAL A 11 1.64 9.06 -1.61
CA VAL A 11 0.56 8.51 -2.44
C VAL A 11 1.04 7.30 -3.26
N VAL A 12 2.28 7.35 -3.73
CA VAL A 12 2.90 6.25 -4.51
C VAL A 12 3.08 5.01 -3.64
N TRP A 13 3.35 5.17 -2.34
CA TRP A 13 3.55 4.05 -1.41
C TRP A 13 2.25 3.43 -0.89
N SER A 14 1.10 4.09 -1.10
CA SER A 14 -0.21 3.54 -0.73
C SER A 14 -1.30 3.92 -1.76
N PRO A 15 -1.21 3.39 -2.99
CA PRO A 15 -2.21 3.68 -4.01
C PRO A 15 -3.56 3.05 -3.66
N SER A 16 -4.65 3.71 -4.06
CA SER A 16 -6.02 3.24 -3.88
C SER A 16 -6.49 2.31 -5.02
N SER A 17 -5.75 2.26 -6.13
CA SER A 17 -6.08 1.45 -7.29
C SER A 17 -5.51 0.04 -7.19
N ILE A 18 -6.36 -0.97 -7.41
CA ILE A 18 -5.94 -2.38 -7.44
C ILE A 18 -4.89 -2.63 -8.53
N LYS A 19 -4.96 -1.92 -9.67
CA LYS A 19 -3.98 -2.04 -10.76
C LYS A 19 -2.60 -1.62 -10.27
N ASP A 20 -2.51 -0.45 -9.64
CA ASP A 20 -1.24 0.10 -9.15
C ASP A 20 -0.68 -0.74 -8.00
N ILE A 21 -1.55 -1.26 -7.11
CA ILE A 21 -1.16 -2.20 -6.05
C ILE A 21 -0.51 -3.46 -6.67
N ARG A 22 -1.15 -4.06 -7.69
CA ARG A 22 -0.60 -5.24 -8.38
C ARG A 22 0.72 -4.92 -9.08
N THR A 23 0.83 -3.76 -9.72
CA THR A 23 2.06 -3.32 -10.38
C THR A 23 3.19 -3.16 -9.37
N LEU A 24 2.95 -2.51 -8.23
CA LEU A 24 3.96 -2.35 -7.18
C LEU A 24 4.41 -3.69 -6.59
N GLU A 25 3.47 -4.62 -6.35
CA GLU A 25 3.79 -5.96 -5.86
C GLU A 25 4.60 -6.76 -6.89
N GLN A 26 4.27 -6.62 -8.17
CA GLN A 26 5.02 -7.24 -9.27
C GLN A 26 6.44 -6.69 -9.35
N ILE A 27 6.62 -5.36 -9.19
CA ILE A 27 7.94 -4.72 -9.15
C ILE A 27 8.74 -5.28 -7.97
N GLN A 28 8.13 -5.40 -6.78
CA GLN A 28 8.79 -6.01 -5.62
C GLN A 28 9.24 -7.45 -5.89
N LYS A 29 8.40 -8.26 -6.54
CA LYS A 29 8.75 -9.63 -6.96
C LYS A 29 9.93 -9.66 -7.95
N ILE A 30 9.95 -8.76 -8.92
CA ILE A 30 11.03 -8.68 -9.91
C ILE A 30 12.34 -8.29 -9.24
N VAL A 31 12.33 -7.22 -8.44
CA VAL A 31 13.52 -6.70 -7.76
C VAL A 31 14.10 -7.75 -6.81
N THR A 32 13.25 -8.42 -6.01
CA THR A 32 13.73 -9.48 -5.11
C THR A 32 14.29 -10.69 -5.86
N LYS A 33 13.78 -10.99 -7.05
CA LYS A 33 14.29 -12.07 -7.92
C LYS A 33 15.60 -11.70 -8.64
N MET A 34 15.92 -10.41 -8.79
CA MET A 34 17.18 -9.98 -9.40
C MET A 34 18.41 -10.28 -8.51
N VAL A 35 18.20 -10.53 -7.22
CA VAL A 35 19.27 -10.94 -6.31
C VAL A 35 19.60 -12.42 -6.55
N PRO A 36 20.82 -12.78 -7.03
CA PRO A 36 21.14 -14.15 -7.42
C PRO A 36 20.95 -15.18 -6.30
N GLU A 37 21.28 -14.81 -5.07
CA GLU A 37 21.18 -15.64 -3.86
C GLU A 37 19.73 -15.99 -3.48
N LEU A 38 18.77 -15.17 -3.93
CA LEU A 38 17.36 -15.27 -3.58
C LEU A 38 16.50 -15.75 -4.75
N LYS A 39 17.09 -15.90 -5.95
CA LYS A 39 16.39 -16.16 -7.21
C LYS A 39 15.52 -17.42 -7.17
N ASP A 40 16.00 -18.46 -6.51
CA ASP A 40 15.37 -19.78 -6.46
C ASP A 40 14.37 -19.95 -5.30
N LEU A 41 14.35 -19.01 -4.36
CA LEU A 41 13.41 -19.02 -3.24
C LEU A 41 11.99 -18.62 -3.67
N THR A 42 10.99 -19.02 -2.88
CA THR A 42 9.63 -18.49 -3.03
C THR A 42 9.61 -17.00 -2.71
N TYR A 43 8.56 -16.29 -3.14
CA TYR A 43 8.50 -14.85 -2.90
C TYR A 43 8.45 -14.52 -1.40
N GLU A 44 7.72 -15.31 -0.64
CA GLU A 44 7.53 -15.20 0.80
C GLU A 44 8.85 -15.44 1.54
N GLU A 45 9.63 -16.44 1.11
CA GLU A 45 10.97 -16.70 1.64
C GLU A 45 11.94 -15.56 1.29
N ARG A 46 11.93 -15.06 0.05
CA ARG A 46 12.74 -13.88 -0.33
C ARG A 46 12.46 -12.68 0.55
N LEU A 47 11.18 -12.40 0.82
CA LEU A 47 10.79 -11.30 1.69
C LEU A 47 11.29 -11.48 3.12
N LYS A 48 11.22 -12.70 3.65
CA LYS A 48 11.71 -13.04 4.99
C LYS A 48 13.22 -12.86 5.10
N GLU A 49 13.99 -13.34 4.13
CA GLU A 49 15.45 -13.23 4.11
C GLU A 49 15.92 -11.76 4.04
N ILE A 50 15.24 -10.92 3.28
CA ILE A 50 15.57 -9.47 3.18
C ILE A 50 14.94 -8.67 4.35
N GLY A 51 14.07 -9.28 5.16
CA GLY A 51 13.32 -8.58 6.21
C GLY A 51 12.32 -7.55 5.65
N LEU A 52 11.84 -7.73 4.42
CA LEU A 52 10.88 -6.82 3.79
C LEU A 52 9.44 -7.27 4.07
N PRO A 53 8.56 -6.37 4.54
CA PRO A 53 7.13 -6.66 4.61
C PRO A 53 6.51 -6.74 3.21
N THR A 54 5.39 -7.46 3.09
CA THR A 54 4.59 -7.42 1.87
C THR A 54 4.03 -6.01 1.64
N LEU A 55 3.61 -5.68 0.41
CA LEU A 55 2.92 -4.41 0.18
C LEU A 55 1.62 -4.32 0.97
N GLN A 56 0.92 -5.44 1.19
CA GLN A 56 -0.30 -5.47 1.99
C GLN A 56 -0.01 -5.10 3.45
N ASP A 57 0.99 -5.74 4.08
CA ASP A 57 1.35 -5.45 5.47
C ASP A 57 1.78 -3.98 5.66
N ARG A 58 2.49 -3.42 4.67
CA ARG A 58 2.88 -1.99 4.68
C ARG A 58 1.66 -1.07 4.66
N ARG A 59 0.65 -1.41 3.86
CA ARG A 59 -0.58 -0.62 3.75
C ARG A 59 -1.44 -0.75 5.00
N GLU A 60 -1.56 -1.95 5.56
CA GLU A 60 -2.27 -2.17 6.82
C GLU A 60 -1.64 -1.35 7.96
N LYS A 61 -0.31 -1.34 8.05
CA LYS A 61 0.40 -0.46 9.00
C LYS A 61 0.12 1.02 8.76
N GLY A 62 0.15 1.47 7.50
CA GLY A 62 -0.18 2.85 7.14
C GLY A 62 -1.61 3.24 7.53
N ASP A 63 -2.57 2.35 7.31
CA ASP A 63 -3.97 2.55 7.70
C ASP A 63 -4.12 2.64 9.22
N LEU A 64 -3.45 1.77 9.98
CA LEU A 64 -3.45 1.81 11.45
C LEU A 64 -2.84 3.11 11.99
N ILE A 65 -1.72 3.57 11.42
CA ILE A 65 -1.10 4.85 11.78
C ILE A 65 -2.07 6.01 11.52
N THR A 66 -2.74 5.99 10.36
CA THR A 66 -3.71 7.02 9.99
C THR A 66 -4.89 7.02 10.98
N MET A 67 -5.45 5.86 11.30
CA MET A 67 -6.48 5.67 12.32
C MET A 67 -6.05 6.21 13.68
N TYR A 68 -4.83 5.88 14.13
CA TYR A 68 -4.28 6.39 15.39
C TYR A 68 -4.20 7.91 15.41
N LYS A 69 -3.69 8.54 14.34
CA LYS A 69 -3.60 10.01 14.26
C LYS A 69 -4.95 10.69 14.35
N ILE A 70 -5.99 10.11 13.74
CA ILE A 70 -7.36 10.64 13.78
C ILE A 70 -7.95 10.50 15.19
N VAL A 71 -7.86 9.30 15.78
CA VAL A 71 -8.41 9.02 17.12
C VAL A 71 -7.79 9.94 18.17
N ASN A 72 -6.50 10.26 18.03
CA ASN A 72 -5.79 11.14 18.95
C ASN A 72 -5.84 12.63 18.54
N GLY A 73 -6.61 12.99 17.51
CA GLY A 73 -6.77 14.38 17.05
C GLY A 73 -5.50 15.04 16.49
N ILE A 74 -4.50 14.24 16.11
CA ILE A 74 -3.23 14.70 15.51
C ILE A 74 -3.46 15.14 14.06
N GLU A 75 -4.33 14.44 13.33
CA GLU A 75 -4.80 14.84 12.00
C GLU A 75 -6.30 15.15 12.05
N LYS A 76 -6.69 16.34 11.58
CA LYS A 76 -8.09 16.71 11.37
C LYS A 76 -8.52 16.22 10.00
N ILE A 77 -9.10 15.03 9.96
CA ILE A 77 -9.74 14.49 8.76
C ILE A 77 -11.24 14.45 9.07
N ASP A 78 -12.04 15.06 8.20
CA ASP A 78 -13.50 15.02 8.33
C ASP A 78 -13.98 13.57 8.20
N LYS A 79 -14.99 13.19 8.99
CA LYS A 79 -15.45 11.79 9.07
C LYS A 79 -15.92 11.27 7.71
N GLU A 80 -16.39 12.18 6.87
CA GLU A 80 -16.83 11.98 5.50
C GLU A 80 -15.67 11.54 4.59
N ASP A 81 -14.47 12.10 4.76
CA ASP A 81 -13.28 11.72 3.99
C ASP A 81 -12.77 10.32 4.37
N LEU A 82 -12.98 9.89 5.62
CA LEU A 82 -12.62 8.55 6.08
C LEU A 82 -13.52 7.46 5.50
N VAL A 83 -14.82 7.77 5.39
CA VAL A 83 -15.79 6.88 4.75
C VAL A 83 -15.47 6.76 3.26
N LEU A 84 -15.12 7.85 2.58
CA LEU A 84 -14.73 7.80 1.17
C LEU A 84 -13.45 6.99 0.91
N VAL A 85 -12.42 7.10 1.76
CA VAL A 85 -11.18 6.32 1.63
C VAL A 85 -11.45 4.82 1.81
N THR A 86 -12.33 4.44 2.74
CA THR A 86 -12.67 3.03 3.00
C THR A 86 -13.66 2.46 1.99
N GLU A 87 -14.67 3.22 1.59
CA GLU A 87 -15.69 2.85 0.59
C GLU A 87 -15.11 2.81 -0.83
N ALA A 88 -14.23 3.74 -1.23
CA ALA A 88 -13.55 3.69 -2.55
C ALA A 88 -12.63 2.46 -2.68
N ARG A 89 -12.04 2.01 -1.58
CA ARG A 89 -11.27 0.75 -1.52
C ARG A 89 -12.18 -0.49 -1.60
N LYS A 90 -13.39 -0.44 -1.04
CA LYS A 90 -14.40 -1.53 -1.14
C LYS A 90 -15.11 -1.59 -2.50
N THR A 91 -15.54 -0.46 -3.05
CA THR A 91 -16.31 -0.39 -4.31
C THR A 91 -15.48 -0.77 -5.54
N LYS A 92 -14.15 -0.56 -5.53
CA LYS A 92 -13.27 -1.14 -6.56
C LYS A 92 -13.15 -2.67 -6.49
N ARG A 93 -13.43 -3.29 -5.34
CA ARG A 93 -13.37 -4.76 -5.16
C ARG A 93 -14.57 -5.47 -5.79
N HIS A 94 -15.71 -4.76 -5.96
CA HIS A 94 -16.94 -5.33 -6.53
C HIS A 94 -17.00 -5.19 -8.07
N LEU A 95 -16.45 -4.10 -8.64
CA LEU A 95 -16.48 -3.88 -10.10
C LEU A 95 -15.49 -4.74 -10.92
N GLN A 96 -14.53 -5.43 -10.27
CA GLN A 96 -13.60 -6.34 -10.96
C GLN A 96 -14.14 -7.77 -11.17
N LYS A 97 -15.37 -8.08 -10.74
CA LYS A 97 -16.02 -9.38 -10.99
C LYS A 97 -16.95 -9.40 -12.20
N LEU A 98 -17.06 -8.30 -12.96
CA LEU A 98 -18.06 -8.13 -14.01
C LEU A 98 -17.50 -7.62 -15.35
N MET A 99 -16.21 -7.82 -15.62
CA MET A 99 -15.64 -7.64 -16.96
C MET A 99 -14.66 -8.77 -17.29
#